data_AF-A0A229UH34-F1
#
_entry.id   AF-A0A229UH34-F1
#
_cell.length_a   1.000
_cell.length_b   1.000
_cell.length_c   1.000
_cell.angle_alpha   90.00
_cell.angle_beta   90.00
_cell.angle_gamma   90.00
#
_symmetry.space_group_name_H-M   'P 1'
#
loop_
_entity.id
_entity.type
_entity.pdbx_description
1 polymer ?
#
loop_
_entity_poly.entity_id
_entity_poly.type
_entity_poly.pdbx_seq_one_letter_code
_entity_poly.pdbx_strand_id
1 'polypeptide(L)'
;MKKMLTVTTLTLSLLLSGVGLAVPQHASAATTSQDDKIISTAKSYIGKVKYVYGERNPDKLIFDCSAFTQFVFKKNGISIPWGSRAQAKVGTKVSSISKLQKGDLVMFSVGTKGQINHVGIYVGNNKFISNTKSSGVVISSMTSGYWSTRFIEGRHL
;
A
#
# COMPACT_ATOMS: atom_id res chain seq x y z
N MET A 1 57.66 -72.25 -21.59
CA MET A 1 57.86 -71.73 -22.96
C MET A 1 57.59 -70.24 -22.95
N LYS A 2 58.41 -69.49 -23.71
CA LYS A 2 58.50 -68.02 -23.88
C LYS A 2 57.09 -67.42 -24.08
N LYS A 3 56.75 -66.20 -23.61
CA LYS A 3 57.28 -64.90 -24.06
C LYS A 3 56.90 -63.75 -23.13
N MET A 4 57.78 -62.75 -23.11
CA MET A 4 57.66 -61.41 -22.54
C MET A 4 56.47 -60.62 -23.09
N LEU A 5 55.92 -59.66 -22.31
CA LEU A 5 55.98 -58.23 -22.64
C LEU A 5 55.52 -57.36 -21.44
N THR A 6 56.40 -56.43 -21.06
CA THR A 6 56.17 -55.34 -20.10
C THR A 6 55.51 -54.17 -20.83
N VAL A 7 54.46 -53.53 -20.27
CA VAL A 7 54.21 -52.08 -20.46
C VAL A 7 53.61 -51.50 -19.19
N THR A 8 54.39 -50.66 -18.52
CA THR A 8 54.01 -49.70 -17.49
C THR A 8 53.42 -48.46 -18.17
N THR A 9 52.30 -47.91 -17.69
CA THR A 9 51.95 -46.46 -17.75
C THR A 9 50.70 -46.24 -16.90
N LEU A 10 50.85 -45.60 -15.74
CA LEU A 10 50.69 -44.17 -15.49
C LEU A 10 49.22 -43.82 -15.14
N THR A 11 49.02 -43.65 -13.84
CA THR A 11 47.81 -43.17 -13.18
C THR A 11 47.38 -41.80 -13.69
N LEU A 12 46.09 -41.59 -13.92
CA LEU A 12 45.49 -40.26 -13.84
C LEU A 12 44.09 -40.34 -13.24
N SER A 13 44.03 -40.15 -11.92
CA SER A 13 42.79 -39.95 -11.17
C SER A 13 42.21 -38.59 -11.56
N LEU A 14 41.16 -38.58 -12.40
CA LEU A 14 40.44 -37.35 -12.72
C LEU A 14 39.38 -37.11 -11.65
N LEU A 15 39.63 -36.09 -10.84
CA LEU A 15 38.70 -35.55 -9.85
C LEU A 15 37.40 -35.13 -10.55
N LEU A 16 36.27 -35.69 -10.13
CA LEU A 16 34.93 -35.17 -10.43
C LEU A 16 34.76 -33.84 -9.66
N SER A 17 35.17 -32.73 -10.27
CA SER A 17 34.73 -31.41 -9.86
C SER A 17 33.25 -31.27 -10.22
N GLY A 18 32.41 -31.22 -9.17
CA GLY A 18 30.98 -31.03 -9.30
C GLY A 18 30.65 -29.79 -10.13
N VAL A 19 30.00 -29.99 -11.26
CA VAL A 19 29.40 -28.92 -12.05
C VAL A 19 28.17 -28.47 -11.28
N GLY A 20 28.34 -27.49 -10.41
CA GLY A 20 27.23 -26.74 -9.84
C GLY A 20 26.50 -26.05 -10.99
N LEU A 21 25.34 -26.60 -11.38
CA LEU A 21 24.40 -25.91 -12.26
C LEU A 21 23.95 -24.64 -11.54
N ALA A 22 24.60 -23.52 -11.86
CA ALA A 22 24.14 -22.20 -11.48
C ALA A 22 22.82 -21.94 -12.20
N VAL A 23 21.71 -22.28 -11.54
CA VAL A 23 20.38 -21.90 -11.98
C VAL A 23 20.35 -20.37 -11.98
N PRO A 24 19.98 -19.70 -13.08
CA PRO A 24 19.84 -18.26 -13.08
C PRO A 24 18.70 -17.90 -12.11
N GLN A 25 19.08 -17.43 -10.92
CA GLN A 25 18.15 -16.84 -9.97
C GLN A 25 17.68 -15.53 -10.60
N HIS A 26 16.57 -15.59 -11.33
CA HIS A 26 15.85 -14.41 -11.77
C HIS A 26 15.53 -13.60 -10.51
N ALA A 27 16.28 -12.50 -10.30
CA ALA A 27 15.91 -11.50 -9.33
C ALA A 27 14.54 -10.97 -9.74
N SER A 28 13.50 -11.40 -9.03
CA SER A 28 12.15 -10.86 -9.20
C SER A 28 12.23 -9.38 -8.83
N ALA A 29 12.28 -8.51 -9.84
CA ALA A 29 12.14 -7.08 -9.64
C ALA A 29 10.78 -6.88 -8.96
N ALA A 30 10.81 -6.50 -7.67
CA ALA A 30 9.59 -6.36 -6.88
C ALA A 30 8.67 -5.33 -7.54
N THR A 31 7.65 -5.81 -8.25
CA THR A 31 6.61 -4.96 -8.82
C THR A 31 5.93 -4.26 -7.66
N THR A 32 6.03 -2.93 -7.58
CA THR A 32 5.34 -2.16 -6.54
C THR A 32 3.85 -2.45 -6.61
N SER A 33 3.28 -2.91 -5.50
CA SER A 33 1.84 -3.21 -5.40
C SER A 33 1.01 -1.98 -5.74
N GLN A 34 -0.22 -2.19 -6.21
CA GLN A 34 -1.16 -1.10 -6.49
C GLN A 34 -1.41 -0.24 -5.23
N ASP A 35 -1.50 -0.87 -4.06
CA ASP A 35 -1.71 -0.20 -2.78
C ASP A 35 -0.53 0.68 -2.38
N ASP A 36 0.70 0.21 -2.59
CA ASP A 36 1.89 1.02 -2.31
C ASP A 36 1.97 2.23 -3.26
N LYS A 37 1.50 2.12 -4.51
CA LYS A 37 1.38 3.27 -5.44
C LYS A 37 0.35 4.29 -4.98
N ILE A 38 -0.82 3.85 -4.53
CA ILE A 38 -1.87 4.71 -3.95
C ILE A 38 -1.32 5.48 -2.73
N ILE A 39 -0.64 4.76 -1.82
CA ILE A 39 -0.07 5.36 -0.62
C ILE A 39 1.08 6.32 -0.97
N SER A 40 1.95 5.95 -1.90
CA SER A 40 3.03 6.82 -2.39
C SER A 40 2.48 8.11 -3.01
N THR A 41 1.44 7.98 -3.83
CA THR A 41 0.72 9.12 -4.41
C THR A 41 0.16 10.02 -3.31
N ALA A 42 -0.55 9.47 -2.33
CA ALA A 42 -1.10 10.26 -1.22
C ALA A 42 -0.01 11.01 -0.44
N LYS A 43 1.11 10.34 -0.14
CA LYS A 43 2.26 10.93 0.57
C LYS A 43 2.89 12.09 -0.21
N SER A 44 2.91 12.02 -1.54
CA SER A 44 3.50 13.07 -2.38
C SER A 44 2.79 14.44 -2.26
N TYR A 45 1.59 14.47 -1.68
CA TYR A 45 0.77 15.66 -1.47
C TYR A 45 0.85 16.24 -0.04
N ILE A 46 1.62 15.64 0.86
CA ILE A 46 1.91 16.20 2.18
C ILE A 46 2.53 17.60 2.01
N GLY A 47 2.00 18.58 2.73
CA GLY A 47 2.45 19.98 2.66
C GLY A 47 2.02 20.76 1.40
N LYS A 48 1.28 20.14 0.47
CA LYS A 48 0.85 20.78 -0.80
C LYS A 48 -0.65 21.04 -0.87
N VAL A 49 -1.44 20.14 -0.31
CA VAL A 49 -2.91 20.20 -0.37
C VAL A 49 -3.46 21.07 0.74
N LYS A 50 -4.39 21.96 0.39
CA LYS A 50 -5.18 22.73 1.34
C LYS A 50 -6.53 22.06 1.58
N TYR A 51 -6.92 21.96 2.85
CA TYR A 51 -8.25 21.50 3.22
C TYR A 51 -9.28 22.62 3.09
N VAL A 52 -10.36 22.37 2.36
CA VAL A 52 -11.59 23.17 2.41
C VAL A 52 -12.79 22.21 2.35
N TYR A 53 -13.75 22.39 3.25
CA TYR A 53 -14.92 21.53 3.32
C TYR A 53 -15.80 21.68 2.07
N GLY A 54 -16.23 20.57 1.48
CA GLY A 54 -17.09 20.57 0.29
C GLY A 54 -16.38 20.97 -1.00
N GLU A 55 -15.05 21.05 -1.00
CA GLU A 55 -14.27 21.42 -2.18
C GLU A 55 -13.64 20.22 -2.89
N ARG A 56 -13.57 20.32 -4.21
CA ARG A 56 -12.93 19.36 -5.11
C ARG A 56 -12.30 20.09 -6.29
N ASN A 57 -11.12 20.68 -6.07
CA ASN A 57 -10.41 21.45 -7.07
C ASN A 57 -8.98 20.89 -7.27
N PRO A 58 -8.79 19.98 -8.26
CA PRO A 58 -7.49 19.38 -8.52
C PRO A 58 -6.44 20.36 -9.04
N ASP A 59 -6.84 21.39 -9.78
CA ASP A 59 -5.91 22.37 -10.37
C ASP A 59 -5.26 23.25 -9.29
N LYS A 60 -5.99 23.53 -8.21
CA LYS A 60 -5.51 24.32 -7.07
C LYS A 60 -5.04 23.49 -5.88
N LEU A 61 -5.13 22.15 -5.95
CA LEU A 61 -4.87 21.24 -4.84
C LEU A 61 -5.68 21.60 -3.56
N ILE A 62 -6.94 22.00 -3.77
CA ILE A 62 -7.89 22.30 -2.69
C ILE A 62 -8.92 21.18 -2.65
N PHE A 63 -9.00 20.48 -1.53
CA PHE A 63 -9.85 19.31 -1.37
C PHE A 63 -10.47 19.25 0.03
N ASP A 64 -11.63 18.63 0.16
CA ASP A 64 -12.04 18.00 1.42
C ASP A 64 -11.36 16.62 1.60
N CYS A 65 -11.73 15.87 2.65
CA CYS A 65 -11.17 14.54 2.92
C CYS A 65 -11.47 13.54 1.80
N SER A 66 -12.71 13.53 1.30
CA SER A 66 -13.20 12.56 0.31
C SER A 66 -12.83 12.94 -1.12
N ALA A 67 -12.71 14.23 -1.41
CA ALA A 67 -12.17 14.73 -2.66
C ALA A 67 -10.68 14.36 -2.80
N PHE A 68 -9.92 14.45 -1.69
CA PHE A 68 -8.52 14.03 -1.67
C PHE A 68 -8.37 12.53 -1.94
N THR A 69 -9.11 11.66 -1.24
CA THR A 69 -9.07 10.22 -1.52
C THR A 69 -9.50 9.92 -2.95
N GLN A 70 -10.61 10.50 -3.43
CA GLN A 70 -11.06 10.34 -4.81
C GLN A 70 -9.96 10.71 -5.81
N PHE A 71 -9.28 11.83 -5.59
CA PHE A 71 -8.20 12.30 -6.45
C PHE A 71 -7.01 11.33 -6.46
N VAL A 72 -6.58 10.85 -5.29
CA VAL A 72 -5.47 9.88 -5.17
C VAL A 72 -5.81 8.57 -5.89
N PHE A 73 -7.01 8.01 -5.66
CA PHE A 73 -7.45 6.78 -6.32
C PHE A 73 -7.55 6.96 -7.84
N LYS A 74 -8.11 8.08 -8.30
CA LYS A 74 -8.21 8.40 -9.74
C LYS A 74 -6.84 8.51 -10.41
N LYS A 75 -5.84 9.10 -9.74
CA LYS A 75 -4.45 9.15 -10.24
C LYS A 75 -3.81 7.76 -10.38
N ASN A 76 -4.36 6.77 -9.69
CA ASN A 76 -3.92 5.37 -9.74
C ASN A 76 -4.89 4.49 -10.54
N GLY A 77 -5.77 5.07 -11.36
CA GLY A 77 -6.67 4.33 -12.27
C GLY A 77 -7.94 3.78 -11.64
N ILE A 78 -8.23 4.09 -10.37
CA ILE A 78 -9.41 3.59 -9.66
C ILE A 78 -10.42 4.72 -9.48
N SER A 79 -11.66 4.50 -9.91
CA SER A 79 -12.74 5.48 -9.78
C SER A 79 -13.59 5.19 -8.55
N ILE A 80 -13.69 6.16 -7.65
CA ILE A 80 -14.59 6.11 -6.47
C ILE A 80 -15.46 7.38 -6.42
N PRO A 81 -16.65 7.34 -5.81
CA PRO A 81 -17.52 8.51 -5.72
C PRO A 81 -16.92 9.61 -4.83
N TRP A 82 -17.42 10.83 -4.96
CA TRP A 82 -17.11 11.93 -4.03
C TRP A 82 -18.07 11.88 -2.84
N GLY A 83 -17.59 12.24 -1.65
CA GLY A 83 -18.31 12.15 -0.38
C GLY A 83 -17.94 10.89 0.41
N SER A 84 -17.55 11.06 1.67
CA SER A 84 -17.15 9.95 2.56
C SER A 84 -18.24 8.90 2.74
N ARG A 85 -19.51 9.32 2.84
CA ARG A 85 -20.67 8.40 2.92
C ARG A 85 -20.91 7.61 1.64
N ALA A 86 -20.58 8.18 0.48
CA ALA A 86 -20.68 7.47 -0.81
C ALA A 86 -19.51 6.50 -0.96
N GLN A 87 -18.30 6.91 -0.56
CA GLN A 87 -17.13 6.04 -0.51
C GLN A 87 -17.30 4.88 0.47
N ALA A 88 -18.07 5.07 1.54
CA ALA A 88 -18.49 4.01 2.45
C ALA A 88 -19.48 3.00 1.82
N LYS A 89 -19.82 3.09 0.54
CA LYS A 89 -20.70 2.13 -0.15
C LYS A 89 -20.02 1.36 -1.27
N VAL A 90 -18.74 1.63 -1.54
CA VAL A 90 -17.97 0.91 -2.56
C VAL A 90 -17.14 -0.20 -1.92
N GLY A 91 -16.80 -1.21 -2.72
CA GLY A 91 -15.97 -2.33 -2.29
C GLY A 91 -16.58 -3.16 -1.16
N THR A 92 -15.72 -3.92 -0.49
CA THR A 92 -16.09 -4.82 0.61
C THR A 92 -15.90 -4.13 1.95
N LYS A 93 -16.89 -4.23 2.84
CA LYS A 93 -16.80 -3.68 4.21
C LYS A 93 -15.76 -4.44 5.04
N VAL A 94 -14.90 -3.68 5.73
CA VAL A 94 -13.95 -4.20 6.72
C VAL A 94 -14.33 -3.69 8.11
N SER A 95 -14.86 -4.57 8.96
CA SER A 95 -15.45 -4.16 10.25
C SER A 95 -14.44 -3.89 11.38
N SER A 96 -13.16 -4.26 11.23
CA SER A 96 -12.16 -4.11 12.29
C SER A 96 -10.79 -3.66 11.77
N ILE A 97 -10.07 -2.88 12.58
CA ILE A 97 -8.72 -2.38 12.24
C ILE A 97 -7.75 -3.53 11.96
N SER A 98 -7.86 -4.63 12.70
CA SER A 98 -7.01 -5.83 12.54
C SER A 98 -7.12 -6.52 11.18
N LYS A 99 -8.19 -6.24 10.42
CA LYS A 99 -8.42 -6.81 9.09
C LYS A 99 -8.11 -5.82 7.97
N LEU A 100 -7.69 -4.60 8.29
CA LEU A 100 -7.37 -3.59 7.29
C LEU A 100 -6.11 -3.97 6.52
N GLN A 101 -6.18 -3.79 5.21
CA GLN A 101 -5.06 -3.91 4.30
C GLN A 101 -4.64 -2.52 3.82
N LYS A 102 -3.35 -2.35 3.53
CA LYS A 102 -2.85 -1.11 2.93
C LYS A 102 -3.71 -0.75 1.72
N GLY A 103 -4.01 0.53 1.54
CA GLY A 103 -4.88 0.97 0.45
C GLY A 103 -6.36 0.99 0.81
N ASP A 104 -6.82 0.28 1.86
CA ASP A 104 -8.21 0.36 2.29
C ASP A 104 -8.61 1.82 2.61
N LEU A 105 -9.81 2.21 2.19
CA LEU A 105 -10.41 3.43 2.70
C LEU A 105 -10.85 3.20 4.16
N VAL A 106 -10.61 4.18 5.03
CA VAL A 106 -10.99 4.13 6.44
C VAL A 106 -11.95 5.27 6.79
N MET A 107 -13.10 4.92 7.36
CA MET A 107 -14.20 5.83 7.64
C MET A 107 -14.26 6.20 9.12
N PHE A 108 -14.46 7.49 9.42
CA PHE A 108 -14.48 7.99 10.79
C PHE A 108 -15.69 8.89 11.07
N SER A 109 -16.04 8.97 12.36
CA SER A 109 -17.00 9.92 12.94
C SER A 109 -16.28 11.06 13.67
N VAL A 110 -16.22 12.21 13.01
CA VAL A 110 -15.61 13.47 13.45
C VAL A 110 -16.72 14.49 13.71
N GLY A 111 -16.90 14.95 14.95
CA GLY A 111 -17.99 15.89 15.31
C GLY A 111 -19.30 15.20 15.71
N THR A 112 -19.94 14.45 14.81
CA THR A 112 -21.22 13.77 15.12
C THR A 112 -21.01 12.27 15.32
N LYS A 113 -21.23 11.79 16.56
CA LYS A 113 -21.04 10.38 16.93
C LYS A 113 -21.86 9.44 16.04
N GLY A 114 -21.20 8.41 15.51
CA GLY A 114 -21.84 7.35 14.72
C GLY A 114 -22.12 7.69 13.26
N GLN A 115 -21.84 8.92 12.81
CA GLN A 115 -22.02 9.30 11.41
C GLN A 115 -20.68 9.36 10.68
N ILE A 116 -20.59 8.69 9.54
CA ILE A 116 -19.45 8.83 8.64
C ILE A 116 -19.44 10.26 8.09
N ASN A 117 -18.35 10.98 8.36
CA ASN A 117 -18.13 12.33 7.88
C ASN A 117 -16.64 12.65 7.63
N HIS A 118 -15.74 11.70 7.86
CA HIS A 118 -14.33 11.78 7.47
C HIS A 118 -13.85 10.47 6.86
N VAL A 119 -12.92 10.55 5.91
CA VAL A 119 -12.32 9.39 5.22
C VAL A 119 -10.82 9.60 5.04
N GLY A 120 -10.07 8.50 5.05
CA GLY A 120 -8.67 8.47 4.67
C GLY A 120 -8.28 7.13 4.05
N ILE A 121 -6.98 6.94 3.84
CA ILE A 121 -6.40 5.73 3.23
C ILE A 121 -5.52 5.05 4.27
N TYR A 122 -5.74 3.77 4.55
CA TYR A 122 -4.92 2.99 5.47
C TYR A 122 -3.52 2.79 4.88
N VAL A 123 -2.49 3.10 5.68
CA VAL A 123 -1.09 3.01 5.25
C VAL A 123 -0.33 1.87 5.95
N GLY A 124 -1.05 1.01 6.69
CA GLY A 124 -0.47 -0.03 7.54
C GLY A 124 -0.15 0.46 8.94
N ASN A 125 0.22 -0.47 9.82
CA ASN A 125 0.70 -0.19 11.18
C ASN A 125 -0.26 0.68 12.01
N ASN A 126 -1.57 0.42 11.92
CA ASN A 126 -2.62 1.20 12.58
C ASN A 126 -2.57 2.70 12.24
N LYS A 127 -2.07 3.06 11.06
CA LYS A 127 -1.97 4.44 10.59
C LYS A 127 -2.73 4.63 9.30
N PHE A 128 -3.17 5.86 9.08
CA PHE A 128 -3.86 6.26 7.87
C PHE A 128 -3.45 7.67 7.44
N ILE A 129 -3.55 7.96 6.15
CA ILE A 129 -3.32 9.28 5.57
C ILE A 129 -4.65 9.91 5.17
N SER A 130 -4.87 11.17 5.54
CA SER A 130 -6.07 11.91 5.14
C SER A 130 -5.79 13.41 5.06
N ASN A 131 -6.65 14.13 4.34
CA ASN A 131 -6.63 15.58 4.32
C ASN A 131 -7.54 16.14 5.43
N THR A 132 -7.02 17.02 6.27
CA THR A 132 -7.66 17.51 7.50
C THR A 132 -7.65 19.03 7.57
N LYS A 133 -8.65 19.62 8.26
CA LYS A 133 -8.77 21.09 8.42
C LYS A 133 -7.53 21.72 9.06
N SER A 134 -6.93 21.06 10.05
CA SER A 134 -5.83 21.62 10.84
C SER A 134 -4.46 21.44 10.19
N SER A 135 -4.26 20.36 9.44
CA SER A 135 -2.90 19.90 9.08
C SER A 135 -2.74 19.59 7.61
N GLY A 136 -3.78 19.80 6.79
CA GLY A 136 -3.78 19.34 5.41
C GLY A 136 -3.63 17.82 5.34
N VAL A 137 -2.87 17.34 4.35
CA VAL A 137 -2.56 15.91 4.18
C VAL A 137 -1.55 15.47 5.23
N VAL A 138 -1.95 14.53 6.10
CA VAL A 138 -1.16 14.06 7.24
C VAL A 138 -1.39 12.58 7.52
N ILE A 139 -0.36 11.89 8.02
CA ILE A 139 -0.47 10.52 8.53
C ILE A 139 -0.78 10.58 10.03
N SER A 140 -1.84 9.89 10.44
CA SER A 140 -2.28 9.81 11.84
C SER A 140 -2.38 8.37 12.32
N SER A 141 -2.20 8.17 13.63
CA SER A 141 -2.50 6.89 14.30
C SER A 141 -4.02 6.71 14.42
N MET A 142 -4.51 5.50 14.19
CA MET A 142 -5.90 5.09 14.39
C MET A 142 -6.17 4.52 15.77
N THR A 143 -5.13 4.15 16.53
CA THR A 143 -5.25 3.47 17.82
C THR A 143 -4.76 4.32 18.99
N SER A 144 -4.34 5.57 18.74
CA SER A 144 -3.94 6.51 19.78
C SER A 144 -4.38 7.94 19.46
N GLY A 145 -4.53 8.77 20.50
CA GLY A 145 -4.90 10.17 20.35
C GLY A 145 -6.32 10.39 19.80
N TYR A 146 -6.49 11.44 18.99
CA TYR A 146 -7.80 11.93 18.54
C TYR A 146 -8.65 10.90 17.77
N TRP A 147 -8.02 9.98 17.05
CA TRP A 147 -8.69 9.06 16.14
C TRP A 147 -9.06 7.71 16.78
N SER A 148 -8.55 7.40 17.98
CA SER A 148 -8.68 6.07 18.62
C SER A 148 -10.11 5.61 18.87
N THR A 149 -11.06 6.54 18.99
CA THR A 149 -12.47 6.26 19.27
C THR A 149 -13.40 6.61 18.10
N ARG A 150 -12.83 6.92 16.92
CA ARG A 150 -13.59 7.50 15.80
C ARG A 150 -13.75 6.58 14.61
N PHE A 151 -12.97 5.50 14.53
CA PHE A 151 -13.07 4.54 13.43
C PHE A 151 -14.45 3.87 13.45
N ILE A 152 -15.07 3.76 12.27
CA ILE A 152 -16.37 3.10 12.09
C ILE A 152 -16.17 1.80 11.30
N GLU A 153 -15.55 1.90 10.13
CA GLU A 153 -15.37 0.78 9.21
C GLU A 153 -14.31 1.12 8.16
N GLY A 154 -13.77 0.09 7.51
CA GLY A 154 -12.95 0.20 6.31
C GLY A 154 -13.70 -0.26 5.06
N ARG A 155 -13.14 0.07 3.90
CA ARG A 155 -13.59 -0.40 2.58
C ARG A 155 -12.38 -0.87 1.76
N HIS A 156 -12.42 -2.13 1.38
CA HIS A 156 -11.46 -2.76 0.49
C HIS A 156 -11.99 -2.71 -0.95
N LEU A 157 -11.23 -2.13 -1.87
CA LEU A 157 -11.65 -1.85 -3.25
C LEU A 157 -11.13 -2.89 -4.24
#